data_AF-A0A0J8RPE1-F1
#
_entry.id   AF-A0A0J8RPE1-F1
#
_cell.length_a   1.000
_cell.length_b   1.000
_cell.length_c   1.000
_cell.angle_alpha   90.00
_cell.angle_beta   90.00
_cell.angle_gamma   90.00
#
_symmetry.space_group_name_H-M   'P 1'
#
loop_
_entity.id
_entity.type
_entity.pdbx_description
1 polymer ?
#
loop_
_entity_poly.entity_id
_entity_poly.type
_entity_poly.pdbx_seq_one_letter_code
_entity_poly.pdbx_strand_id
1 'polypeptide(L)'
;MSRSSSTPRSRKSLNSASMSESESEGSPPDEDNQGPIFSYEKLFYSAKDKEEIMAMPEIQREELLSERAQLVDRHNQDIALRRLLAMREREEAKVAEKRKRKASDAEGQRKSARQKTTLGGRKVGETSDAIEAYKRQREQKGKRDEQRRRDASSRKKDGRSRSLEGSDVDAHGESEVEWDEGAARRSTSPTKDDPPAEFRDFERARVSRSNFAQYCFYPNFEKLITGCYTRINVGPHPDTGELVYRLCLITGRPCGGFSV
;
A
#
# COMPACT_ATOMS: atom_id res chain seq x y z
N MET A 1 15.44 22.94 -74.68
CA MET A 1 14.75 21.78 -75.29
C MET A 1 14.95 20.59 -74.35
N SER A 2 13.99 20.34 -73.44
CA SER A 2 12.93 19.29 -73.51
C SER A 2 13.46 17.86 -73.28
N ARG A 3 13.34 17.35 -72.03
CA ARG A 3 12.31 16.41 -71.51
C ARG A 3 12.63 14.93 -71.75
N SER A 4 12.70 14.14 -70.69
CA SER A 4 11.94 12.87 -70.55
C SER A 4 12.19 12.18 -69.20
N SER A 5 11.10 12.02 -68.46
CA SER A 5 10.91 11.24 -67.24
C SER A 5 10.84 9.74 -67.52
N SER A 6 11.42 8.89 -66.66
CA SER A 6 11.03 7.48 -66.56
C SER A 6 11.29 6.92 -65.16
N THR A 7 10.21 6.71 -64.41
CA THR A 7 10.15 5.89 -63.20
C THR A 7 10.14 4.40 -63.56
N PRO A 8 10.81 3.51 -62.80
CA PRO A 8 10.46 2.10 -62.81
C PRO A 8 9.54 1.78 -61.62
N ARG A 9 8.34 1.31 -61.94
CA ARG A 9 7.41 0.66 -61.02
C ARG A 9 7.93 -0.72 -60.59
N SER A 10 7.58 -1.09 -59.36
CA SER A 10 7.21 -2.43 -58.90
C SER A 10 8.28 -3.53 -58.83
N ARG A 11 8.74 -3.80 -57.60
CA ARG A 11 8.95 -5.18 -57.12
C ARG A 11 8.06 -5.44 -55.90
N LYS A 12 6.96 -6.14 -56.14
CA LYS A 12 6.25 -6.98 -55.17
C LYS A 12 7.18 -8.14 -54.79
N SER A 13 7.40 -8.38 -53.51
CA SER A 13 7.34 -9.73 -52.90
C SER A 13 7.50 -9.62 -51.38
N LEU A 14 6.41 -9.87 -50.66
CA LEU A 14 6.26 -11.08 -49.84
C LEU A 14 7.22 -11.08 -48.64
N ASN A 15 6.75 -10.51 -47.53
CA ASN A 15 6.90 -11.04 -46.17
C ASN A 15 5.99 -10.20 -45.24
N SER A 16 4.69 -10.17 -45.55
CA SER A 16 3.67 -9.74 -44.60
C SER A 16 3.51 -10.85 -43.56
N ALA A 17 4.39 -10.84 -42.55
CA ALA A 17 4.07 -11.50 -41.31
C ALA A 17 2.93 -10.69 -40.68
N SER A 18 1.71 -11.17 -40.85
CA SER A 18 0.59 -10.79 -39.98
C SER A 18 0.92 -11.34 -38.59
N MET A 19 1.69 -10.57 -37.83
CA MET A 19 1.71 -10.67 -36.38
C MET A 19 0.24 -10.48 -35.96
N SER A 20 -0.41 -11.59 -35.64
CA SER A 20 -1.72 -11.59 -35.00
C SER A 20 -1.52 -10.94 -33.64
N GLU A 21 -1.72 -9.63 -33.58
CA GLU A 21 -1.99 -8.86 -32.37
C GLU A 21 -3.29 -9.42 -31.78
N SER A 22 -3.21 -10.61 -31.18
CA SER A 22 -4.19 -11.05 -30.20
C SER A 22 -3.80 -10.44 -28.85
N GLU A 23 -3.69 -9.11 -28.81
CA GLU A 23 -4.17 -8.35 -27.67
C GLU A 23 -5.70 -8.36 -27.78
N SER A 24 -6.30 -9.50 -27.46
CA SER A 24 -7.59 -9.44 -26.83
C SER A 24 -7.30 -8.90 -25.43
N GLU A 25 -7.15 -7.57 -25.36
CA GLU A 25 -7.57 -6.83 -24.19
C GLU A 25 -8.99 -7.30 -23.94
N GLY A 26 -9.12 -8.30 -23.08
CA GLY A 26 -10.34 -8.52 -22.34
C GLY A 26 -10.51 -7.23 -21.56
N SER A 27 -11.20 -6.28 -22.20
CA SER A 27 -11.67 -5.06 -21.59
C SER A 27 -12.20 -5.49 -20.22
N PRO A 28 -11.72 -4.89 -19.12
CA PRO A 28 -12.21 -5.25 -17.80
C PRO A 28 -13.73 -5.26 -17.88
N PRO A 29 -14.41 -6.32 -17.37
CA PRO A 29 -15.86 -6.38 -17.43
C PRO A 29 -16.37 -5.08 -16.86
N ASP A 30 -17.03 -4.30 -17.70
CA ASP A 30 -17.39 -2.90 -17.55
C ASP A 30 -17.30 -2.46 -16.07
N GLU A 31 -16.23 -1.72 -15.75
CA GLU A 31 -16.19 -0.86 -14.54
C GLU A 31 -17.16 0.33 -14.69
N ASP A 32 -18.07 0.25 -15.66
CA ASP A 32 -19.08 1.24 -15.92
C ASP A 32 -20.13 1.18 -14.81
N ASN A 33 -20.11 2.24 -14.01
CA ASN A 33 -21.28 2.83 -13.36
C ASN A 33 -21.58 2.47 -11.90
N GLN A 34 -20.70 1.79 -11.17
CA GLN A 34 -20.90 1.61 -9.72
C GLN A 34 -20.11 2.65 -8.91
N GLY A 35 -20.41 3.92 -9.15
CA GLY A 35 -19.93 5.03 -8.31
C GLY A 35 -20.40 4.88 -6.85
N PRO A 36 -19.88 5.71 -5.93
CA PRO A 36 -20.38 5.74 -4.55
C PRO A 36 -21.90 5.96 -4.54
N ILE A 37 -22.64 5.13 -3.77
CA ILE A 37 -24.11 5.24 -3.63
C ILE A 37 -24.52 6.66 -3.24
N PHE A 38 -23.77 7.25 -2.30
CA PHE A 38 -23.94 8.64 -1.87
C PHE A 38 -22.74 9.45 -2.34
N SER A 39 -22.99 10.42 -3.21
CA SER A 39 -21.97 11.29 -3.79
C SER A 39 -21.55 12.41 -2.84
N TYR A 40 -22.47 12.91 -2.01
CA TYR A 40 -22.25 14.03 -1.11
C TYR A 40 -21.89 13.55 0.30
N GLU A 41 -20.70 13.91 0.79
CA GLU A 41 -20.19 13.51 2.12
C GLU A 41 -20.31 12.00 2.45
N LYS A 42 -20.37 11.14 1.42
CA LYS A 42 -20.46 9.66 1.52
C LYS A 42 -21.72 9.09 2.20
N LEU A 43 -22.60 9.93 2.74
CA LEU A 43 -23.86 9.53 3.41
C LEU A 43 -25.09 10.28 2.85
N PHE A 44 -24.90 11.31 2.03
CA PHE A 44 -25.98 12.13 1.49
C PHE A 44 -25.95 12.13 -0.05
N TYR A 45 -27.10 12.36 -0.66
CA TYR A 45 -27.20 12.48 -2.12
C TYR A 45 -26.83 13.88 -2.60
N SER A 46 -27.17 14.92 -1.82
CA SER A 46 -26.92 16.32 -2.16
C SER A 46 -26.87 17.18 -0.90
N ALA A 47 -26.48 18.45 -1.03
CA ALA A 47 -26.51 19.41 0.06
C ALA A 47 -27.94 19.63 0.62
N LYS A 48 -28.97 19.60 -0.23
CA LYS A 48 -30.38 19.73 0.19
C LYS A 48 -30.83 18.54 1.04
N ASP A 49 -30.47 17.33 0.64
CA ASP A 49 -30.76 16.09 1.38
C ASP A 49 -30.08 16.10 2.76
N LYS A 50 -28.88 16.69 2.85
CA LYS A 50 -28.24 16.94 4.14
C LYS A 50 -29.06 17.91 4.99
N GLU A 51 -29.49 19.05 4.45
CA GLU A 51 -30.29 20.03 5.19
C GLU A 51 -31.62 19.44 5.69
N GLU A 52 -32.31 18.65 4.86
CA GLU A 52 -33.55 17.95 5.23
C GLU A 52 -33.31 16.96 6.38
N ILE A 53 -32.27 16.13 6.31
CA ILE A 53 -31.93 15.18 7.37
C ILE A 53 -31.50 15.89 8.67
N MET A 54 -30.79 17.02 8.54
CA MET A 54 -30.38 17.83 9.69
C MET A 54 -31.56 18.52 10.36
N ALA A 55 -32.63 18.81 9.62
CA ALA A 55 -33.86 19.44 10.13
C ALA A 55 -34.81 18.45 10.81
N MET A 56 -34.64 17.14 10.58
CA MET A 56 -35.44 16.10 11.25
C MET A 56 -35.07 15.96 12.73
N PRO A 57 -36.00 15.44 13.57
CA PRO A 57 -35.71 15.08 14.95
C PRO A 57 -34.50 14.13 15.07
N GLU A 58 -33.73 14.28 16.14
CA GLU A 58 -32.45 13.57 16.34
C GLU A 58 -32.57 12.05 16.18
N ILE A 59 -33.61 11.45 16.74
CA ILE A 59 -33.85 10.00 16.66
C ILE A 59 -34.03 9.55 15.20
N GLN A 60 -34.86 10.26 14.43
CA GLN A 60 -35.13 9.92 13.03
C GLN A 60 -33.92 10.18 12.14
N ARG A 61 -33.18 11.24 12.45
CA ARG A 61 -31.94 11.59 11.76
C ARG A 61 -30.89 10.50 11.94
N GLU A 62 -30.66 10.03 13.17
CA GLU A 62 -29.68 8.99 13.45
C GLU A 62 -30.08 7.64 12.82
N GLU A 63 -31.37 7.30 12.86
CA GLU A 63 -31.90 6.10 12.21
C GLU A 63 -31.58 6.11 10.71
N LEU A 64 -31.92 7.19 9.99
CA LEU A 64 -31.60 7.33 8.56
C LEU A 64 -30.09 7.29 8.29
N LEU A 65 -29.27 7.97 9.09
CA LEU A 65 -27.83 7.93 8.92
C LEU A 65 -27.27 6.53 9.13
N SER A 66 -27.83 5.77 10.08
CA SER A 66 -27.43 4.39 10.35
C SER A 66 -27.79 3.45 9.19
N GLU A 67 -28.99 3.57 8.62
CA GLU A 67 -29.43 2.79 7.48
C GLU A 67 -28.53 3.05 6.26
N ARG A 68 -28.25 4.33 5.98
CA ARG A 68 -27.39 4.73 4.86
C ARG A 68 -25.95 4.24 5.05
N ALA A 69 -25.42 4.31 6.27
CA ALA A 69 -24.10 3.75 6.58
C ALA A 69 -24.06 2.23 6.31
N GLN A 70 -25.09 1.49 6.74
CA GLN A 70 -25.18 0.06 6.47
C GLN A 70 -25.24 -0.26 4.98
N LEU A 71 -25.99 0.52 4.19
CA LEU A 71 -26.05 0.37 2.73
C LEU A 71 -24.67 0.58 2.08
N VAL A 72 -23.93 1.60 2.51
CA VAL A 72 -22.57 1.86 2.03
C VAL A 72 -21.64 0.71 2.38
N ASP A 73 -21.71 0.19 3.61
CA ASP A 73 -20.88 -0.93 4.04
C ASP A 73 -21.16 -2.21 3.25
N ARG A 74 -22.44 -2.53 3.01
CA ARG A 74 -22.85 -3.68 2.18
C ARG A 74 -22.33 -3.55 0.76
N HIS A 75 -22.48 -2.37 0.17
CA HIS A 75 -21.97 -2.10 -1.17
C HIS A 75 -20.44 -2.19 -1.27
N ASN A 76 -19.72 -1.68 -0.27
CA ASN A 76 -18.27 -1.78 -0.21
C ASN A 76 -17.81 -3.23 -0.06
N GLN A 77 -18.53 -4.04 0.72
CA GLN A 77 -18.30 -5.48 0.82
C GLN A 77 -18.48 -6.16 -0.54
N ASP A 78 -19.57 -5.86 -1.25
CA ASP A 78 -19.87 -6.46 -2.56
C ASP A 78 -18.82 -6.07 -3.62
N ILE A 79 -18.39 -4.80 -3.65
CA ILE A 79 -17.29 -4.35 -4.51
C ILE A 79 -15.99 -5.09 -4.17
N ALA A 80 -15.67 -5.23 -2.89
CA ALA A 80 -14.47 -5.94 -2.45
C ALA A 80 -14.50 -7.42 -2.88
N LEU A 81 -15.65 -8.09 -2.73
CA LEU A 81 -15.83 -9.47 -3.17
C LEU A 81 -15.69 -9.61 -4.68
N ARG A 82 -16.33 -8.73 -5.46
CA ARG A 82 -16.23 -8.74 -6.92
C ARG A 82 -14.79 -8.52 -7.39
N ARG A 83 -14.05 -7.62 -6.73
CA ARG A 83 -12.63 -7.39 -7.01
C ARG A 83 -11.78 -8.63 -6.73
N LEU A 84 -12.03 -9.34 -5.64
CA LEU A 84 -11.32 -10.59 -5.31
C LEU A 84 -11.60 -11.70 -6.32
N LEU A 85 -12.87 -11.85 -6.75
CA LEU A 85 -13.25 -12.82 -7.78
C LEU A 85 -12.59 -12.51 -9.13
N ALA A 86 -12.61 -11.24 -9.56
CA ALA A 86 -11.94 -10.82 -10.80
C ALA A 86 -10.42 -11.04 -10.75
N MET A 87 -9.78 -10.82 -9.59
CA MET A 87 -8.36 -11.13 -9.41
C MET A 87 -8.08 -12.63 -9.54
N ARG A 88 -8.92 -13.48 -8.94
CA ARG A 88 -8.79 -14.94 -9.02
C ARG A 88 -8.95 -15.44 -10.45
N GLU A 89 -9.97 -14.96 -11.16
CA GLU A 89 -10.20 -15.32 -12.56
C GLU A 89 -9.01 -14.93 -13.45
N ARG A 90 -8.45 -13.73 -13.24
CA ARG A 90 -7.23 -13.29 -13.95
C ARG A 90 -6.02 -14.17 -13.65
N GLU A 91 -5.85 -14.63 -12.41
CA GLU A 91 -4.77 -15.57 -12.08
C GLU A 91 -4.97 -16.94 -12.72
N GLU A 92 -6.18 -17.49 -12.67
CA GLU A 92 -6.53 -18.76 -13.30
C GLU A 92 -6.33 -18.71 -14.82
N ALA A 93 -6.73 -17.61 -15.48
CA ALA A 93 -6.46 -17.36 -16.89
C ALA A 93 -4.96 -17.31 -17.21
N LYS A 94 -4.17 -16.60 -16.39
CA LYS A 94 -2.69 -16.56 -16.54
C LYS A 94 -2.05 -17.93 -16.36
N VAL A 95 -2.53 -18.75 -15.42
CA VAL A 95 -2.04 -20.11 -15.21
C VAL A 95 -2.45 -21.02 -16.38
N ALA A 96 -3.68 -20.90 -16.88
CA ALA A 96 -4.15 -21.64 -18.04
C ALA A 96 -3.34 -21.31 -19.30
N GLU A 97 -3.06 -20.03 -19.56
CA GLU A 97 -2.21 -19.58 -20.66
C GLU A 97 -0.77 -20.10 -20.51
N LYS A 98 -0.19 -20.04 -19.31
CA LYS A 98 1.12 -20.65 -19.03
C LYS A 98 1.12 -22.17 -19.28
N ARG A 99 0.02 -22.88 -18.97
CA ARG A 99 -0.12 -24.32 -19.24
C ARG A 99 -0.24 -24.60 -20.74
N LYS A 100 -1.03 -23.83 -21.49
CA LYS A 100 -1.15 -23.96 -22.97
C LYS A 100 0.18 -23.70 -23.68
N ARG A 101 0.95 -22.69 -23.26
CA ARG A 101 2.30 -22.42 -23.79
C ARG A 101 3.29 -23.56 -23.51
N LYS A 102 3.23 -24.18 -22.32
CA LYS A 102 4.05 -25.35 -21.99
C LYS A 102 3.63 -26.63 -22.71
N ALA A 103 2.35 -26.78 -23.05
CA ALA A 103 1.85 -27.93 -23.81
C ALA A 103 2.19 -27.83 -25.32
N SER A 104 2.20 -26.63 -25.89
CA SER A 104 2.59 -26.39 -27.29
C SER A 104 4.11 -26.49 -27.53
N ASP A 105 4.94 -26.19 -26.52
CA ASP A 105 6.40 -26.41 -26.57
C ASP A 105 6.78 -27.90 -26.48
N ALA A 106 5.87 -28.78 -26.06
CA ALA A 106 6.10 -30.22 -25.96
C ALA A 106 5.91 -30.97 -27.30
N GLU A 107 5.34 -30.35 -28.33
CA GLU A 107 5.11 -30.99 -29.65
C GLU A 107 6.30 -30.82 -30.61
N GLY A 108 7.26 -29.92 -30.30
CA GLY A 108 8.43 -29.62 -31.13
C GLY A 108 9.67 -30.47 -30.89
N GLN A 109 9.72 -31.29 -29.84
CA GLN A 109 10.95 -31.99 -29.44
C GLN A 109 10.87 -33.51 -29.65
N ARG A 110 10.81 -33.92 -30.91
CA ARG A 110 11.19 -35.30 -31.28
C ARG A 110 12.70 -35.45 -31.13
N LYS A 111 13.11 -36.49 -30.40
CA LYS A 111 14.45 -37.10 -30.22
C LYS A 111 15.20 -36.71 -28.93
N SER A 112 15.03 -37.51 -27.88
CA SER A 112 16.03 -38.54 -27.56
C SER A 112 15.48 -39.50 -26.51
N ALA A 113 15.32 -40.76 -26.90
CA ALA A 113 15.13 -41.87 -25.99
C ALA A 113 16.44 -42.10 -25.23
N ARG A 114 16.54 -41.57 -24.01
CA ARG A 114 17.41 -42.14 -22.98
C ARG A 114 16.64 -42.10 -21.68
N GLN A 115 16.18 -43.28 -21.25
CA GLN A 115 15.74 -43.49 -19.89
C GLN A 115 16.80 -42.93 -18.94
N LYS A 116 16.49 -41.80 -18.30
CA LYS A 116 17.22 -41.29 -17.15
C LYS A 116 16.29 -41.40 -15.96
N THR A 117 16.15 -42.63 -15.48
CA THR A 117 15.79 -42.91 -14.10
C THR A 117 16.88 -42.30 -13.22
N THR A 118 16.72 -41.04 -12.82
CA THR A 118 17.33 -40.35 -11.66
C THR A 118 17.25 -38.84 -11.89
N LEU A 119 16.07 -38.28 -11.63
CA LEU A 119 15.90 -36.87 -11.27
C LEU A 119 15.53 -36.87 -9.79
N GLY A 120 16.50 -36.51 -8.94
CA GLY A 120 16.31 -36.14 -7.53
C GLY A 120 15.35 -37.03 -6.75
N GLY A 121 15.85 -38.17 -6.27
CA GLY A 121 15.05 -39.20 -5.62
C GLY A 121 14.05 -38.68 -4.61
N ARG A 122 12.76 -38.93 -4.86
CA ARG A 122 11.71 -39.18 -3.86
C ARG A 122 10.47 -39.70 -4.58
N LYS A 123 9.83 -40.71 -3.98
CA LYS A 123 8.61 -41.35 -4.48
C LYS A 123 7.44 -40.39 -4.26
N VAL A 124 6.62 -40.22 -5.30
CA VAL A 124 5.31 -39.56 -5.23
C VAL A 124 4.44 -40.36 -4.25
N GLY A 125 4.26 -39.86 -3.03
CA GLY A 125 3.47 -40.53 -1.98
C GLY A 125 3.95 -40.27 -0.55
N GLU A 126 5.20 -39.88 -0.36
CA GLU A 126 5.72 -39.48 0.95
C GLU A 126 5.54 -37.97 1.10
N THR A 127 4.58 -37.53 1.92
CA THR A 127 4.43 -36.13 2.29
C THR A 127 5.77 -35.66 2.84
N SER A 128 6.47 -34.81 2.09
CA SER A 128 7.86 -34.47 2.34
C SER A 128 8.05 -33.99 3.79
N ASP A 129 9.03 -34.57 4.50
CA ASP A 129 9.43 -34.15 5.86
C ASP A 129 9.62 -32.63 5.96
N ALA A 130 10.01 -31.98 4.85
CA ALA A 130 10.12 -30.53 4.73
C ALA A 130 8.78 -29.79 4.97
N ILE A 131 7.66 -30.33 4.48
CA ILE A 131 6.32 -29.75 4.69
C ILE A 131 5.86 -30.00 6.14
N GLU A 132 6.14 -31.17 6.72
CA GLU A 132 5.81 -31.45 8.11
C GLU A 132 6.65 -30.59 9.08
N ALA A 133 7.94 -30.39 8.77
CA ALA A 133 8.82 -29.48 9.51
C ALA A 133 8.33 -28.03 9.43
N TYR A 134 7.88 -27.58 8.26
CA TYR A 134 7.32 -26.24 8.08
C TYR A 134 6.01 -26.05 8.86
N LYS A 135 5.16 -27.08 8.90
CA LYS A 135 3.93 -27.10 9.71
C LYS A 135 4.24 -27.03 11.21
N ARG A 136 5.18 -27.83 11.71
CA ARG A 136 5.66 -27.76 13.10
C ARG A 136 6.23 -26.38 13.47
N GLN A 137 7.01 -25.77 12.57
CA GLN A 137 7.58 -24.43 12.81
C GLN A 137 6.48 -23.36 12.94
N ARG A 138 5.43 -23.44 12.11
CA ARG A 138 4.29 -22.52 12.17
C ARG A 138 3.49 -22.68 13.46
N GLU A 139 3.29 -23.92 13.91
CA GLU A 139 2.60 -24.22 15.17
C GLU A 139 3.41 -23.76 16.38
N GLN A 140 4.74 -23.94 16.38
CA GLN A 140 5.61 -23.43 17.46
C GLN A 140 5.60 -21.89 17.53
N LYS A 141 5.59 -21.21 16.38
CA LYS A 141 5.47 -19.74 16.34
C LYS A 141 4.10 -19.27 16.86
N GLY A 142 3.02 -19.95 16.47
CA GLY A 142 1.67 -19.66 16.98
C GLY A 142 1.56 -19.81 18.50
N LYS A 143 2.08 -20.92 19.07
CA LYS A 143 2.08 -21.14 20.52
C LYS A 143 2.92 -20.10 21.28
N ARG A 144 4.05 -19.67 20.72
CA ARG A 144 4.90 -18.62 21.32
C ARG A 144 4.20 -17.26 21.36
N ASP A 145 3.47 -16.91 20.31
CA ASP A 145 2.71 -15.65 20.26
C ASP A 145 1.47 -15.70 21.17
N GLU A 146 0.81 -16.85 21.28
CA GLU A 146 -0.29 -17.06 22.23
C GLU A 146 0.19 -16.97 23.69
N GLN A 147 1.35 -17.57 24.00
CA GLN A 147 1.96 -17.45 25.33
C GLN A 147 2.33 -16.01 25.66
N ARG A 148 2.90 -15.25 24.71
CA ARG A 148 3.14 -13.80 24.88
C ARG A 148 1.87 -13.01 25.17
N ARG A 149 0.75 -13.33 24.49
CA ARG A 149 -0.55 -12.69 24.74
C ARG A 149 -1.11 -13.03 26.12
N ARG A 150 -0.95 -14.28 26.58
CA ARG A 150 -1.37 -14.72 27.92
C ARG A 150 -0.52 -14.10 29.03
N ASP A 151 0.79 -13.97 28.85
CA ASP A 151 1.68 -13.31 29.82
C ASP A 151 1.44 -11.80 29.89
N ALA A 152 1.08 -11.17 28.77
CA ALA A 152 0.69 -9.76 28.75
C ALA A 152 -0.65 -9.53 29.47
N SER A 153 -1.59 -10.48 29.41
CA SER A 153 -2.88 -10.37 30.09
C SER A 153 -2.80 -10.72 31.59
N SER A 154 -1.93 -11.65 31.99
CA SER A 154 -1.71 -11.98 33.41
C SER A 154 -1.05 -10.84 34.19
N ARG A 155 -0.05 -10.17 33.58
CA ARG A 155 0.59 -8.96 34.16
C ARG A 155 -0.38 -7.79 34.37
N LYS A 156 -1.48 -7.73 33.62
CA LYS A 156 -2.51 -6.69 33.75
C LYS A 156 -3.52 -6.98 34.88
N LYS A 157 -3.57 -8.23 35.38
CA LYS A 157 -4.51 -8.65 36.43
C LYS A 157 -3.92 -8.60 37.84
N ASP A 158 -2.59 -8.65 37.98
CA ASP A 158 -1.90 -8.65 39.28
C ASP A 158 -1.65 -7.24 39.87
N GLY A 159 -2.01 -6.18 39.13
CA GLY A 159 -1.89 -4.78 39.57
C GLY A 159 -3.11 -4.22 40.32
N ARG A 160 -4.10 -5.04 40.68
CA ARG A 160 -5.40 -4.58 41.23
C ARG A 160 -5.83 -5.23 42.55
N SER A 161 -4.92 -5.78 43.34
CA SER A 161 -5.26 -6.25 44.69
C SER A 161 -4.18 -5.94 45.71
N ARG A 162 -4.25 -4.77 46.35
CA ARG A 162 -3.67 -4.46 47.67
C ARG A 162 -4.24 -3.13 48.19
N SER A 163 -4.71 -3.15 49.45
CA SER A 163 -5.24 -2.07 50.30
C SER A 163 -6.71 -1.65 50.02
N LEU A 164 -7.72 -1.97 50.83
CA LEU A 164 -7.99 -1.82 52.29
C LEU A 164 -8.47 -0.38 52.65
N GLU A 165 -9.78 -0.29 52.92
CA GLU A 165 -10.45 0.45 54.03
C GLU A 165 -10.42 1.99 54.09
N GLY A 166 -11.63 2.59 54.10
CA GLY A 166 -11.93 3.76 54.93
C GLY A 166 -12.22 5.10 54.23
N SER A 167 -13.32 5.73 54.68
CA SER A 167 -13.63 7.17 54.66
C SER A 167 -14.59 7.69 53.58
N ASP A 168 -15.85 7.80 54.02
CA ASP A 168 -16.90 8.71 53.60
C ASP A 168 -16.52 10.16 53.97
N VAL A 169 -16.30 11.05 52.99
CA VAL A 169 -16.39 12.53 53.12
C VAL A 169 -16.68 13.14 51.74
N ASP A 170 -17.77 13.90 51.67
CA ASP A 170 -18.18 14.77 50.57
C ASP A 170 -17.09 15.72 50.05
N ALA A 171 -16.95 15.81 48.73
CA ALA A 171 -16.37 16.97 48.07
C ALA A 171 -17.01 17.16 46.68
N HIS A 172 -18.02 18.03 46.63
CA HIS A 172 -18.45 18.69 45.41
C HIS A 172 -17.27 19.46 44.81
N GLY A 173 -16.92 19.16 43.56
CA GLY A 173 -15.88 19.86 42.81
C GLY A 173 -15.94 19.47 41.34
N GLU A 174 -16.70 20.24 40.58
CA GLU A 174 -16.55 20.51 39.15
C GLU A 174 -15.43 19.75 38.41
N SER A 175 -15.78 18.65 37.73
CA SER A 175 -14.93 18.07 36.68
C SER A 175 -15.35 18.62 35.32
N GLU A 176 -14.82 19.82 35.03
CA GLU A 176 -14.66 20.31 33.67
C GLU A 176 -13.89 19.25 32.88
N VAL A 177 -14.55 18.66 31.89
CA VAL A 177 -13.98 17.64 31.02
C VAL A 177 -12.92 18.31 30.13
N GLU A 178 -11.67 18.26 30.60
CA GLU A 178 -10.43 18.63 29.91
C GLU A 178 -10.15 17.66 28.75
N TRP A 179 -11.04 17.62 27.77
CA TRP A 179 -10.68 17.17 26.43
C TRP A 179 -10.33 18.42 25.65
N ASP A 180 -9.05 18.58 25.35
CA ASP A 180 -8.47 19.53 24.40
C ASP A 180 -7.71 20.74 25.01
N GLU A 181 -6.53 20.51 25.60
CA GLU A 181 -5.44 21.52 25.53
C GLU A 181 -4.01 20.98 25.77
N GLY A 182 -3.76 19.69 25.57
CA GLY A 182 -2.45 19.07 25.83
C GLY A 182 -1.45 19.02 24.66
N ALA A 183 -1.79 19.54 23.47
CA ALA A 183 -0.90 19.50 22.31
C ALA A 183 0.11 20.67 22.25
N ALA A 184 -0.03 21.65 23.16
CA ALA A 184 0.79 22.86 23.19
C ALA A 184 1.76 22.82 24.38
N ARG A 185 2.88 22.10 24.21
CA ARG A 185 4.23 22.33 24.79
C ARG A 185 5.03 21.02 24.77
N ARG A 186 5.39 20.55 23.57
CA ARG A 186 6.60 19.73 23.43
C ARG A 186 7.78 20.64 23.73
N SER A 187 8.26 20.58 24.97
CA SER A 187 9.43 21.28 25.44
C SER A 187 10.63 20.97 24.54
N THR A 188 11.20 22.01 23.95
CA THR A 188 12.48 21.99 23.22
C THR A 188 13.66 21.84 24.20
N SER A 189 13.59 20.87 25.09
CA SER A 189 14.73 20.41 25.89
C SER A 189 15.17 19.08 25.31
N PRO A 190 16.44 18.91 24.88
CA PRO A 190 16.90 17.62 24.42
C PRO A 190 16.85 16.66 25.61
N THR A 191 15.89 15.74 25.59
CA THR A 191 15.87 14.59 26.50
C THR A 191 17.17 13.85 26.24
N LYS A 192 18.08 13.86 27.21
CA LYS A 192 19.42 13.26 27.11
C LYS A 192 19.39 11.73 26.98
N ASP A 193 18.20 11.14 26.87
CA ASP A 193 17.93 9.71 26.93
C ASP A 193 17.09 9.23 25.72
N ASP A 194 17.05 9.97 24.62
CA ASP A 194 16.49 9.44 23.38
C ASP A 194 17.45 8.37 22.80
N PRO A 195 16.95 7.19 22.39
CA PRO A 195 17.78 6.18 21.76
C PRO A 195 18.45 6.74 20.50
N PRO A 196 19.65 6.26 20.14
CA PRO A 196 20.31 6.69 18.92
C PRO A 196 19.38 6.49 17.72
N ALA A 197 19.20 7.55 16.92
CA ALA A 197 18.23 7.58 15.83
C ALA A 197 18.39 6.36 14.90
N GLU A 198 17.30 5.63 14.68
CA GLU A 198 17.30 4.46 13.80
C GLU A 198 17.13 4.92 12.34
N PHE A 199 17.56 4.11 11.37
CA PHE A 199 17.34 4.37 9.94
C PHE A 199 15.88 4.73 9.61
N ARG A 200 14.93 4.13 10.34
CA ARG A 200 13.49 4.39 10.19
C ARG A 200 13.10 5.83 10.53
N ASP A 201 13.80 6.47 11.47
CA ASP A 201 13.53 7.85 11.85
C ASP A 201 14.00 8.83 10.76
N PHE A 202 15.13 8.53 10.13
CA PHE A 202 15.61 9.26 8.96
C PHE A 202 14.68 9.09 7.74
N GLU A 203 14.09 7.91 7.56
CA GLU A 203 13.08 7.69 6.50
C GLU A 203 11.79 8.49 6.73
N ARG A 204 11.37 8.65 8.00
CA ARG A 204 10.19 9.45 8.37
C ARG A 204 10.41 10.94 8.16
N ALA A 205 11.59 11.45 8.51
CA ALA A 205 11.97 12.84 8.29
C ALA A 205 12.47 13.12 6.86
N ARG A 206 12.35 12.15 5.94
CA ARG A 206 12.80 12.28 4.56
C ARG A 206 11.77 12.96 3.68
N VAL A 207 12.19 14.03 3.01
CA VAL A 207 11.40 14.70 1.97
C VAL A 207 11.63 14.02 0.62
N SER A 208 10.54 13.62 -0.02
CA SER A 208 10.55 13.07 -1.38
C SER A 208 10.46 14.19 -2.43
N ARG A 209 10.85 13.90 -3.67
CA ARG A 209 10.72 14.84 -4.80
C ARG A 209 9.27 15.29 -5.01
N SER A 210 8.31 14.37 -4.86
CA SER A 210 6.88 14.66 -4.99
C SER A 210 6.38 15.60 -3.90
N ASN A 211 6.81 15.38 -2.64
CA ASN A 211 6.47 16.28 -1.54
C ASN A 211 7.12 17.66 -1.73
N PHE A 212 8.38 17.72 -2.16
CA PHE A 212 9.06 18.99 -2.44
C PHE A 212 8.32 19.81 -3.50
N ALA A 213 7.88 19.18 -4.60
CA ALA A 213 7.17 19.86 -5.68
C ALA A 213 5.79 20.42 -5.26
N GLN A 214 5.13 19.80 -4.29
CA GLN A 214 3.86 20.28 -3.77
C GLN A 214 4.06 21.47 -2.83
N TYR A 215 5.07 21.42 -1.96
CA TYR A 215 5.23 22.40 -0.89
C TYR A 215 6.17 23.57 -1.24
N CYS A 216 6.88 23.53 -2.37
CA CYS A 216 7.84 24.59 -2.74
C CYS A 216 7.21 25.97 -2.91
N PHE A 217 5.90 26.06 -3.22
CA PHE A 217 5.20 27.34 -3.40
C PHE A 217 4.51 27.85 -2.14
N TYR A 218 4.59 27.15 -1.00
CA TYR A 218 3.93 27.57 0.22
C TYR A 218 4.73 28.68 0.94
N PRO A 219 4.05 29.71 1.47
CA PRO A 219 4.71 30.66 2.36
C PRO A 219 5.25 29.91 3.60
N ASN A 220 6.47 30.22 4.01
CA ASN A 220 7.24 29.52 5.06
C ASN A 220 7.79 28.13 4.69
N PHE A 221 7.83 27.75 3.41
CA PHE A 221 8.44 26.50 2.97
C PHE A 221 9.85 26.27 3.52
N GLU A 222 10.69 27.32 3.52
CA GLU A 222 12.07 27.25 4.02
C GLU A 222 12.15 26.81 5.50
N LYS A 223 11.22 27.29 6.33
CA LYS A 223 11.15 26.92 7.75
C LYS A 223 10.70 25.47 7.93
N LEU A 224 9.79 25.00 7.06
CA LEU A 224 9.26 23.64 7.11
C LEU A 224 10.29 22.61 6.64
N ILE A 225 11.12 22.95 5.67
CA ILE A 225 12.10 22.02 5.09
C ILE A 225 13.44 22.01 5.82
N THR A 226 13.73 23.06 6.61
CA THR A 226 14.94 23.12 7.43
C THR A 226 14.89 22.03 8.51
N GLY A 227 15.93 21.20 8.58
CA GLY A 227 15.97 20.05 9.48
C GLY A 227 15.42 18.75 8.91
N CYS A 228 14.89 18.76 7.67
CA CYS A 228 14.52 17.55 6.97
C CYS A 228 15.71 16.89 6.25
N TYR A 229 15.57 15.61 5.96
CA TYR A 229 16.55 14.84 5.20
C TYR A 229 16.11 14.67 3.75
N THR A 230 17.07 14.65 2.83
CA THR A 230 16.84 14.33 1.43
C THR A 230 17.86 13.32 0.93
N ARG A 231 17.48 12.51 -0.05
CA ARG A 231 18.36 11.56 -0.72
C ARG A 231 18.79 12.16 -2.05
N ILE A 232 20.05 12.58 -2.13
CA ILE A 232 20.63 13.19 -3.33
C ILE A 232 21.43 12.13 -4.08
N ASN A 233 21.27 12.11 -5.40
CA ASN A 233 22.15 11.36 -6.29
C ASN A 233 23.39 12.23 -6.56
N VAL A 234 24.56 11.77 -6.15
CA VAL A 234 25.83 12.49 -6.32
C VAL A 234 26.44 12.19 -7.69
N GLY A 235 25.93 11.16 -8.37
CA GLY A 235 26.41 10.68 -9.67
C GLY A 235 26.97 9.25 -9.59
N PRO A 236 27.42 8.70 -10.72
CA PRO A 236 28.06 7.39 -10.76
C PRO A 236 29.39 7.41 -10.01
N HIS A 237 29.66 6.36 -9.24
CA HIS A 237 30.95 6.18 -8.58
C HIS A 237 32.06 6.10 -9.64
N PRO A 238 33.21 6.77 -9.46
CA PRO A 238 34.29 6.81 -10.46
C PRO A 238 34.81 5.41 -10.83
N ASP A 239 34.75 4.46 -9.89
CA ASP A 239 35.34 3.12 -10.09
C ASP A 239 34.32 2.04 -10.53
N THR A 240 33.05 2.16 -10.15
CA THR A 240 32.02 1.12 -10.37
C THR A 240 30.90 1.55 -11.31
N GLY A 241 30.79 2.83 -11.65
CA GLY A 241 29.72 3.35 -12.50
C GLY A 241 28.32 3.29 -11.88
N GLU A 242 28.17 2.80 -10.66
CA GLU A 242 26.90 2.71 -9.95
C GLU A 242 26.48 4.07 -9.39
N LEU A 243 25.19 4.38 -9.44
CA LEU A 243 24.65 5.64 -8.93
C LEU A 243 24.77 5.70 -7.41
N VAL A 244 25.60 6.62 -6.91
CA VAL A 244 25.83 6.84 -5.48
C VAL A 244 24.80 7.81 -4.94
N TYR A 245 24.13 7.38 -3.88
CA TYR A 245 23.19 8.22 -3.16
C TYR A 245 23.74 8.59 -1.80
N ARG A 246 23.58 9.86 -1.42
CA ARG A 246 23.92 10.36 -0.08
C ARG A 246 22.67 10.91 0.59
N LEU A 247 22.57 10.65 1.89
CA LEU A 247 21.59 11.30 2.74
C LEU A 247 22.15 12.67 3.14
N CYS A 248 21.39 13.73 2.89
CA CYS A 248 21.80 15.10 3.18
C CYS A 248 20.78 15.74 4.12
N LEU A 249 21.27 16.44 5.14
CA LEU A 249 20.46 17.29 6.00
C LEU A 249 20.31 18.67 5.35
N ILE A 250 19.08 19.17 5.26
CA ILE A 250 18.81 20.49 4.71
C ILE A 250 19.07 21.52 5.81
N THR A 251 20.21 22.21 5.69
CA THR A 251 20.55 23.36 6.54
C THR A 251 20.06 24.62 5.84
N GLY A 252 19.12 25.32 6.47
CA GLY A 252 18.48 26.50 5.89
C GLY A 252 19.48 27.64 5.76
N ARG A 253 20.09 27.79 4.58
CA ARG A 253 20.73 29.03 4.16
C ARG A 253 20.49 29.22 2.66
N PRO A 254 19.79 30.29 2.23
CA PRO A 254 19.55 30.54 0.82
C PRO A 254 20.85 31.02 0.17
N CYS A 255 21.55 30.16 -0.55
CA CYS A 255 22.51 30.59 -1.57
C CYS A 255 21.78 30.69 -2.91
N GLY A 256 21.16 31.84 -3.13
CA GLY A 256 20.46 32.17 -4.36
C GLY A 256 20.21 33.67 -4.52
N GLY A 257 21.04 34.52 -3.91
CA GLY A 257 21.13 35.94 -4.21
C GLY A 257 22.28 36.17 -5.18
N PHE A 258 22.00 36.13 -6.49
CA PHE A 258 22.83 36.84 -7.45
C PHE A 258 22.60 38.33 -7.21
N SER A 259 23.59 39.00 -6.62
CA SER A 259 23.74 40.44 -6.76
C SER A 259 24.31 40.71 -8.15
N VAL A 260 23.72 41.69 -8.83
CA VAL A 260 24.24 42.28 -10.08
C VAL A 260 25.59 42.92 -9.83
#